data_AF-A0A938IR50-F1
#
_entry.id   AF-A0A938IR50-F1
#
_cell.length_a   1.000
_cell.length_b   1.000
_cell.length_c   1.000
_cell.angle_alpha   90.00
_cell.angle_beta   90.00
_cell.angle_gamma   90.00
#
_symmetry.space_group_name_H-M   'P 1'
#
loop_
_entity.id
_entity.type
_entity.pdbx_description
1 polymer ?
#
loop_
_entity_poly.entity_id
_entity_poly.type
_entity_poly.pdbx_seq_one_letter_code
_entity_poly.pdbx_strand_id
1 'polypeptide(L)'
;MAGVHASRPDTSPPAFAPSAPAWDWNRVLTPQVVFLMLPLVGLVLWAYWYPLMRWEAVWRRSSAWGHGYLIPLLAVLIAHWRLKELRSPPLMKPCVWGLALLLAGLVVRIWSQTLMYGFPGELTFLPVVAGVVLLVLGWEMLKVVWVSVAYLVLMIPWETKYYEGIALPLQTMSAAAAARFLAALGYEYVPPDLSQAWLRLPHGLDRWVLREGNVMHLASGPLNIAEACSGLHLLFAFVALGVMMAYMYRRALWERLLIMASSVPIAIFCNFVRVTLMALASDGLFFERGAAAAGSPTWSAYVPGFAWGWIEGAGVPEKLAALREIVLNPESYPHQAFGFLMLGLAFLLMSLELRLIDSLLVEEEKPKEGGAAPSGAGA
;
A
#
# COMPACT_ATOMS: atom_id res chain seq x y z
N MET A 1 -37.63 50.64 40.00
CA MET A 1 -37.05 49.29 40.11
C MET A 1 -37.99 48.30 39.44
N ALA A 2 -37.66 47.85 38.23
CA ALA A 2 -38.24 46.68 37.59
C ALA A 2 -37.22 46.18 36.55
N GLY A 3 -36.60 45.04 36.86
CA GLY A 3 -35.47 44.48 36.10
C GLY A 3 -35.93 43.85 34.79
N VAL A 4 -35.22 44.19 33.71
CA VAL A 4 -35.31 43.52 32.42
C VAL A 4 -34.50 42.22 32.51
N HIS A 5 -35.20 41.08 32.62
CA HIS A 5 -34.57 39.76 32.48
C HIS A 5 -34.21 39.53 31.01
N ALA A 6 -32.92 39.69 30.68
CA ALA A 6 -32.37 39.21 29.43
C ALA A 6 -32.41 37.67 29.42
N SER A 7 -33.19 37.10 28.50
CA SER A 7 -33.20 35.66 28.22
C SER A 7 -31.83 35.22 27.71
N ARG A 8 -31.24 34.23 28.36
CA ARG A 8 -29.97 33.62 27.92
C ARG A 8 -30.18 32.96 26.54
N PRO A 9 -29.23 33.07 25.60
CA PRO A 9 -29.26 32.30 24.37
C PRO A 9 -29.18 30.80 24.70
N ASP A 10 -30.04 30.02 24.07
CA ASP A 10 -30.10 28.57 24.16
C ASP A 10 -28.75 27.98 23.68
N THR A 11 -27.99 27.40 24.60
CA THR A 11 -26.69 26.76 24.34
C THR A 11 -26.83 25.26 24.06
N SER A 12 -28.01 24.79 23.66
CA SER A 12 -28.15 23.41 23.22
C SER A 12 -27.25 23.16 22.00
N PRO A 13 -26.38 22.13 22.03
CA PRO A 13 -25.58 21.77 20.86
C PRO A 13 -26.52 21.48 19.70
N PRO A 14 -26.15 21.86 18.45
CA PRO A 14 -26.98 21.57 17.29
C PRO A 14 -27.33 20.09 17.30
N ALA A 15 -28.62 19.78 17.25
CA ALA A 15 -29.11 18.41 17.21
C ALA A 15 -28.33 17.68 16.11
N PHE A 16 -27.58 16.63 16.49
CA PHE A 16 -26.87 15.77 15.55
C PHE A 16 -27.85 15.42 14.43
N ALA A 17 -27.57 15.89 13.21
CA ALA A 17 -28.36 15.51 12.04
C ALA A 17 -28.51 13.99 12.05
N PRO A 18 -29.71 13.43 11.79
CA PRO A 18 -29.91 11.99 11.84
C PRO A 18 -28.83 11.32 11.00
N SER A 19 -28.04 10.46 11.64
CA SER A 19 -27.00 9.68 10.96
C SER A 19 -27.60 9.08 9.70
N ALA A 20 -26.95 9.29 8.55
CA ALA A 20 -27.39 8.73 7.28
C ALA A 20 -27.78 7.26 7.49
N PRO A 21 -28.93 6.80 6.94
CA PRO A 21 -29.43 5.47 7.22
C PRO A 21 -28.35 4.43 6.91
N ALA A 22 -28.16 3.48 7.84
CA ALA A 22 -27.20 2.41 7.65
C ALA A 22 -27.50 1.66 6.34
N TRP A 23 -26.47 1.45 5.51
CA TRP A 23 -26.62 0.70 4.26
C TRP A 23 -27.18 -0.71 4.54
N ASP A 24 -28.21 -1.08 3.79
CA ASP A 24 -28.90 -2.35 3.92
C ASP A 24 -28.53 -3.28 2.75
N TRP A 25 -27.76 -4.32 3.07
CA TRP A 25 -27.32 -5.34 2.12
C TRP A 25 -28.47 -6.16 1.52
N ASN A 26 -29.62 -6.24 2.19
CA ASN A 26 -30.79 -6.97 1.68
C ASN A 26 -31.35 -6.34 0.39
N ARG A 27 -31.02 -5.07 0.13
CA ARG A 27 -31.37 -4.37 -1.12
C ARG A 27 -30.58 -4.87 -2.32
N VAL A 28 -29.37 -5.42 -2.10
CA VAL A 28 -28.50 -5.97 -3.15
C VAL A 28 -28.57 -7.49 -3.18
N LEU A 29 -28.47 -8.14 -2.01
CA LEU A 29 -28.47 -9.59 -1.86
C LEU A 29 -29.90 -10.14 -1.81
N THR A 30 -30.73 -9.74 -2.79
CA THR A 30 -32.06 -10.35 -2.94
C THR A 30 -31.91 -11.84 -3.24
N PRO A 31 -32.89 -12.69 -2.86
CA PRO A 31 -32.80 -14.13 -3.12
C PRO A 31 -32.56 -14.46 -4.60
N GLN A 32 -33.13 -13.67 -5.52
CA GLN A 32 -32.92 -13.80 -6.96
C GLN A 32 -31.46 -13.50 -7.36
N VAL A 33 -30.90 -12.40 -6.85
CA VAL A 33 -29.50 -12.05 -7.11
C VAL A 33 -28.56 -13.12 -6.56
N VAL A 34 -28.80 -13.62 -5.34
CA VAL A 34 -27.99 -14.68 -4.74
C VAL A 34 -28.10 -15.97 -5.57
N PHE A 35 -29.31 -16.35 -5.98
CA PHE A 35 -29.56 -17.52 -6.81
C PHE A 35 -28.86 -17.45 -8.17
N LEU A 36 -28.77 -16.27 -8.79
CA LEU A 36 -28.05 -16.05 -10.06
C LEU A 36 -26.54 -15.93 -9.87
N MET A 37 -26.07 -15.26 -8.81
CA MET A 37 -24.65 -15.05 -8.53
C MET A 37 -23.95 -16.34 -8.14
N LEU A 38 -24.56 -17.17 -7.31
CA LEU A 38 -23.91 -18.37 -6.76
C LEU A 38 -23.37 -19.33 -7.85
N PRO A 39 -24.15 -19.75 -8.86
CA PRO A 39 -23.63 -20.62 -9.92
C PRO A 39 -22.60 -19.92 -10.80
N LEU A 40 -22.73 -18.61 -11.05
CA LEU A 40 -21.74 -17.84 -11.82
C LEU A 40 -20.41 -17.75 -11.08
N VAL A 41 -20.44 -17.47 -9.77
CA VAL A 41 -19.24 -17.48 -8.92
C VAL A 41 -18.63 -18.87 -8.90
N GLY A 42 -19.44 -19.93 -8.75
CA GLY A 42 -18.97 -21.31 -8.83
C GLY A 42 -18.30 -21.64 -10.17
N LEU A 43 -18.88 -21.19 -11.28
CA LEU A 43 -18.30 -21.34 -12.62
C LEU A 43 -16.97 -20.59 -12.76
N VAL A 44 -16.88 -19.36 -12.25
CA VAL A 44 -15.62 -18.60 -12.25
C VAL A 44 -14.56 -19.31 -11.41
N LEU A 45 -14.89 -19.75 -10.19
CA LEU A 45 -13.96 -20.47 -9.33
C LEU A 45 -13.48 -21.78 -9.99
N TRP A 46 -14.38 -22.50 -10.66
CA TRP A 46 -14.02 -23.70 -11.42
C TRP A 46 -13.12 -23.37 -12.62
N ALA A 47 -13.47 -22.37 -13.43
CA ALA A 47 -12.70 -21.96 -14.60
C ALA A 47 -11.29 -21.46 -14.24
N TYR A 48 -11.14 -20.83 -13.07
CA TYR A 48 -9.88 -20.29 -12.55
C TYR A 48 -9.23 -21.14 -11.47
N TRP A 49 -9.70 -22.37 -11.22
CA TRP A 49 -9.22 -23.20 -10.11
C TRP A 49 -7.70 -23.41 -10.14
N TYR A 50 -7.15 -23.70 -11.32
CA TYR A 50 -5.71 -23.95 -11.49
C TYR A 50 -4.86 -22.69 -11.23
N PRO A 51 -5.14 -21.51 -11.84
CA PRO A 51 -4.48 -20.27 -11.46
C PRO A 51 -4.63 -19.93 -9.98
N LEU A 52 -5.83 -20.11 -9.40
CA LEU A 52 -6.06 -19.82 -7.98
C LEU A 52 -5.14 -20.66 -7.08
N MET A 53 -4.99 -21.96 -7.38
CA MET A 53 -4.04 -22.84 -6.66
C MET A 53 -2.59 -22.41 -6.87
N ARG A 54 -2.23 -21.97 -8.08
CA ARG A 54 -0.91 -21.44 -8.40
C ARG A 54 -0.63 -20.16 -7.63
N TRP A 55 -1.59 -19.23 -7.60
CA TRP A 55 -1.50 -17.96 -6.88
C TRP A 55 -1.35 -18.21 -5.39
N GLU A 56 -2.18 -19.07 -4.82
CA GLU A 56 -2.09 -19.50 -3.42
C GLU A 56 -0.71 -20.08 -3.10
N ALA A 57 -0.18 -20.95 -3.96
CA ALA A 57 1.15 -21.51 -3.76
C ALA A 57 2.24 -20.43 -3.76
N VAL A 58 2.10 -19.40 -4.61
CA VAL A 58 2.99 -18.23 -4.63
C VAL A 58 2.80 -17.38 -3.37
N TRP A 59 1.57 -17.08 -2.96
CA TRP A 59 1.27 -16.29 -1.76
C TRP A 59 1.82 -16.94 -0.49
N ARG A 60 1.76 -18.28 -0.41
CA ARG A 60 2.27 -19.04 0.73
C ARG A 60 3.79 -19.12 0.78
N ARG A 61 4.45 -19.31 -0.38
CA ARG A 61 5.90 -19.58 -0.45
C ARG A 61 6.72 -18.32 -0.65
N SER A 62 6.19 -17.36 -1.38
CA SER A 62 6.83 -16.09 -1.61
C SER A 62 6.45 -15.17 -0.49
N SER A 63 7.45 -14.65 0.21
CA SER A 63 7.20 -13.51 1.09
C SER A 63 6.52 -12.42 0.26
N ALA A 64 7.04 -12.06 -0.92
CA ALA A 64 6.63 -10.90 -1.74
C ALA A 64 5.13 -10.80 -2.05
N TRP A 65 4.45 -11.95 -2.15
CA TRP A 65 3.05 -12.03 -2.57
C TRP A 65 2.09 -12.45 -1.45
N GLY A 66 2.55 -12.55 -0.20
CA GLY A 66 1.71 -12.96 0.94
C GLY A 66 0.49 -12.06 1.18
N HIS A 67 0.55 -10.79 0.76
CA HIS A 67 -0.57 -9.85 0.81
C HIS A 67 -1.75 -10.26 -0.08
N GLY A 68 -1.56 -11.16 -1.04
CA GLY A 68 -2.60 -11.64 -1.96
C GLY A 68 -3.86 -12.17 -1.26
N TYR A 69 -3.72 -12.78 -0.07
CA TYR A 69 -4.87 -13.23 0.73
C TYR A 69 -5.74 -12.08 1.24
N LEU A 70 -5.16 -10.90 1.48
CA LEU A 70 -5.85 -9.74 2.04
C LEU A 70 -6.61 -8.95 0.96
N ILE A 71 -6.13 -8.97 -0.28
CA ILE A 71 -6.68 -8.17 -1.39
C ILE A 71 -8.17 -8.45 -1.65
N PRO A 72 -8.68 -9.69 -1.72
CA PRO A 72 -10.11 -9.95 -1.87
C PRO A 72 -10.96 -9.35 -0.74
N LEU A 73 -10.48 -9.44 0.51
CA LEU A 73 -11.18 -8.87 1.67
C LEU A 73 -11.25 -7.35 1.57
N LEU A 74 -10.14 -6.71 1.23
CA LEU A 74 -10.09 -5.26 1.03
C LEU A 74 -10.95 -4.81 -0.16
N ALA A 75 -10.99 -5.56 -1.25
CA ALA A 75 -11.87 -5.27 -2.39
C ALA A 75 -13.35 -5.23 -1.97
N VAL A 76 -13.78 -6.20 -1.15
CA VAL A 76 -15.14 -6.24 -0.58
C VAL A 76 -15.39 -5.06 0.37
N LEU A 77 -14.42 -4.71 1.22
CA LEU A 77 -14.53 -3.55 2.11
C LEU A 77 -14.64 -2.24 1.33
N ILE A 78 -13.84 -2.06 0.28
CA ILE A 78 -13.94 -0.92 -0.63
C ILE A 78 -15.34 -0.87 -1.26
N ALA A 79 -15.88 -2.02 -1.72
CA ALA A 79 -17.22 -2.06 -2.30
C ALA A 79 -18.29 -1.66 -1.27
N HIS A 80 -18.21 -2.22 -0.05
CA HIS A 80 -19.10 -1.91 1.07
C HIS A 80 -19.13 -0.41 1.39
N TRP A 81 -17.96 0.22 1.45
CA TRP A 81 -17.87 1.64 1.78
C TRP A 81 -18.39 2.51 0.65
N ARG A 82 -18.07 2.18 -0.60
CA ARG A 82 -18.60 2.89 -1.77
C ARG A 82 -20.12 2.80 -1.85
N LEU A 83 -20.70 1.66 -1.50
CA LEU A 83 -22.14 1.49 -1.41
C LEU A 83 -22.75 2.33 -0.29
N LYS A 84 -22.13 2.38 0.89
CA LYS A 84 -22.55 3.24 2.01
C LYS A 84 -22.56 4.73 1.70
N GLU A 85 -21.69 5.20 0.81
CA GLU A 85 -21.66 6.61 0.38
C GLU A 85 -22.87 7.00 -0.49
N LEU A 86 -23.60 6.04 -1.04
CA LEU A 86 -24.72 6.31 -1.93
C LEU A 86 -25.97 6.71 -1.13
N ARG A 87 -26.56 7.86 -1.51
CA ARG A 87 -27.84 8.33 -0.94
C ARG A 87 -29.01 7.40 -1.30
N SER A 88 -28.92 6.75 -2.46
CA SER A 88 -29.90 5.78 -2.94
C SER A 88 -29.19 4.61 -3.62
N PRO A 89 -29.71 3.38 -3.52
CA PRO A 89 -29.11 2.23 -4.18
C PRO A 89 -29.16 2.43 -5.70
N PRO A 90 -28.11 2.02 -6.44
CA PRO A 90 -28.10 2.09 -7.89
C PRO A 90 -29.17 1.14 -8.44
N LEU A 91 -29.81 1.55 -9.55
CA LEU A 91 -30.81 0.71 -10.21
C LEU A 91 -30.14 -0.55 -10.76
N MET A 92 -30.52 -1.71 -10.21
CA MET A 92 -30.05 -3.00 -10.70
C MET A 92 -30.78 -3.34 -12.00
N LYS A 93 -30.04 -3.30 -13.11
CA LYS A 93 -30.54 -3.61 -14.44
C LYS A 93 -29.61 -4.62 -15.09
N PRO A 94 -29.91 -5.93 -14.98
CA PRO A 94 -29.12 -6.99 -15.62
C PRO A 94 -28.78 -6.64 -17.07
N CYS A 95 -27.54 -6.86 -17.48
CA CYS A 95 -27.06 -6.45 -18.79
C CYS A 95 -26.42 -7.63 -19.54
N VAL A 96 -26.97 -7.97 -20.71
CA VAL A 96 -26.46 -9.07 -21.55
C VAL A 96 -25.03 -8.86 -22.03
N TRP A 97 -24.53 -7.61 -22.07
CA TRP A 97 -23.12 -7.32 -22.34
C TRP A 97 -22.18 -7.92 -21.29
N GLY A 98 -22.67 -8.17 -20.07
CA GLY A 98 -21.94 -8.93 -19.05
C GLY A 98 -21.64 -10.36 -19.49
N LEU A 99 -22.56 -11.01 -20.21
CA LEU A 99 -22.33 -12.34 -20.79
C LEU A 99 -21.27 -12.27 -21.90
N ALA A 100 -21.36 -11.28 -22.79
CA ALA A 100 -20.35 -11.09 -23.83
C ALA A 100 -18.95 -10.87 -23.24
N LEU A 101 -18.83 -10.03 -22.19
CA LEU A 101 -17.56 -9.78 -21.50
C LEU A 101 -17.03 -11.03 -20.79
N LEU A 102 -17.90 -11.79 -20.13
CA LEU A 102 -17.57 -13.05 -19.47
C LEU A 102 -17.05 -14.07 -20.49
N LEU A 103 -17.78 -14.30 -21.58
CA LEU A 103 -17.39 -15.24 -22.64
C LEU A 103 -16.10 -14.82 -23.32
N ALA A 104 -15.94 -13.53 -23.65
CA ALA A 104 -14.70 -13.01 -24.22
C ALA A 104 -13.50 -13.25 -23.31
N GLY A 105 -13.65 -12.99 -21.99
CA GLY A 105 -12.59 -13.26 -21.01
C GLY A 105 -12.23 -14.75 -20.92
N LEU A 106 -13.23 -15.65 -20.96
CA LEU A 106 -12.98 -17.09 -20.96
C LEU A 106 -12.32 -17.57 -22.27
N VAL A 107 -12.71 -17.02 -23.42
CA VAL A 107 -12.08 -17.33 -24.71
C VAL A 107 -10.61 -16.90 -24.72
N VAL A 108 -10.32 -15.66 -24.29
CA VAL A 108 -8.94 -15.17 -24.18
C VAL A 108 -8.14 -16.04 -23.21
N ARG A 109 -8.73 -16.46 -22.09
CA ARG A 109 -8.08 -17.37 -21.14
C ARG A 109 -7.69 -18.70 -21.78
N ILE A 110 -8.61 -19.36 -22.46
CA ILE A 110 -8.36 -20.64 -23.15
C ILE A 110 -7.26 -20.43 -24.21
N TRP A 111 -7.36 -19.36 -24.99
CA TRP A 111 -6.38 -19.06 -26.02
C TRP A 111 -4.97 -18.79 -25.44
N SER A 112 -4.89 -18.03 -24.35
CA SER A 112 -3.64 -17.75 -23.63
C SER A 112 -2.94 -19.04 -23.17
N GLN A 113 -3.73 -20.01 -22.68
CA GLN A 113 -3.21 -21.32 -22.29
C GLN A 113 -2.67 -22.12 -23.49
N THR A 114 -3.35 -22.08 -24.64
CA THR A 114 -2.88 -22.79 -25.85
C THR A 114 -1.59 -22.20 -26.43
N LEU A 115 -1.36 -20.89 -26.26
CA LEU A 115 -0.16 -20.20 -26.73
C LEU A 115 0.99 -20.22 -25.72
N MET A 116 0.85 -20.90 -24.58
CA MET A 116 1.82 -20.94 -23.47
C MET A 116 2.13 -19.55 -22.87
N TYR A 117 1.27 -18.55 -23.13
CA TYR A 117 1.32 -17.26 -22.45
C TYR A 117 0.44 -17.34 -21.20
N GLY A 118 1.03 -17.61 -20.03
CA GLY A 118 0.24 -17.79 -18.81
C GLY A 118 -0.41 -16.50 -18.29
N PHE A 119 0.35 -15.40 -18.25
CA PHE A 119 -0.05 -14.16 -17.57
C PHE A 119 -1.28 -13.45 -18.17
N PRO A 120 -1.43 -13.28 -19.51
CA PRO A 120 -2.62 -12.63 -20.07
C PRO A 120 -3.93 -13.36 -19.71
N GLY A 121 -3.93 -14.69 -19.72
CA GLY A 121 -5.08 -15.52 -19.34
C GLY A 121 -5.36 -15.59 -17.83
N GLU A 122 -4.49 -15.00 -17.01
CA GLU A 122 -4.73 -14.79 -15.59
C GLU A 122 -5.35 -13.41 -15.35
N LEU A 123 -4.89 -12.40 -16.08
CA LEU A 123 -5.48 -11.05 -16.04
C LEU A 123 -6.95 -11.02 -16.48
N THR A 124 -7.39 -11.98 -17.30
CA THR A 124 -8.81 -12.12 -17.68
C THR A 124 -9.74 -12.38 -16.49
N PHE A 125 -9.21 -12.72 -15.31
CA PHE A 125 -10.01 -12.84 -14.08
C PHE A 125 -10.78 -11.53 -13.79
N LEU A 126 -10.16 -10.37 -14.01
CA LEU A 126 -10.78 -9.06 -13.79
C LEU A 126 -12.01 -8.83 -14.68
N PRO A 127 -11.91 -8.88 -16.03
CA PRO A 127 -13.07 -8.70 -16.89
C PRO A 127 -14.11 -9.80 -16.71
N VAL A 128 -13.74 -11.02 -16.31
CA VAL A 128 -14.72 -12.07 -15.98
C VAL A 128 -15.53 -11.70 -14.73
N VAL A 129 -14.89 -11.26 -13.65
CA VAL A 129 -15.58 -10.76 -12.44
C VAL A 129 -16.45 -9.54 -12.76
N ALA A 130 -15.92 -8.58 -13.54
CA ALA A 130 -16.69 -7.43 -14.02
C ALA A 130 -17.90 -7.86 -14.86
N GLY A 131 -17.75 -8.89 -15.70
CA GLY A 131 -18.81 -9.47 -16.51
C GLY A 131 -19.93 -10.08 -15.68
N VAL A 132 -19.60 -10.79 -14.60
CA VAL A 132 -20.58 -11.32 -13.63
C VAL A 132 -21.36 -10.18 -12.96
N VAL A 133 -20.66 -9.15 -12.47
CA VAL A 133 -21.28 -7.96 -11.88
C VAL A 133 -22.21 -7.27 -12.90
N LEU A 134 -21.74 -7.06 -14.12
CA LEU A 134 -22.51 -6.42 -15.18
C LEU A 134 -23.73 -7.25 -15.60
N LEU A 135 -23.58 -8.58 -15.64
CA LEU A 135 -24.64 -9.49 -16.05
C LEU A 135 -25.79 -9.49 -15.04
N VAL A 136 -25.50 -9.52 -13.74
CA VAL A 136 -26.52 -9.65 -12.70
C VAL A 136 -26.98 -8.28 -12.17
N LEU A 137 -26.06 -7.34 -11.96
CA LEU A 137 -26.34 -6.07 -11.29
C LEU A 137 -26.38 -4.87 -12.24
N GLY A 138 -25.74 -4.96 -13.41
CA GLY A 138 -25.78 -3.92 -14.44
C GLY A 138 -24.68 -2.85 -14.35
N TRP A 139 -24.71 -1.92 -15.31
CA TRP A 139 -23.71 -0.88 -15.48
C TRP A 139 -23.61 0.08 -14.28
N GLU A 140 -24.74 0.47 -13.70
CA GLU A 140 -24.75 1.41 -12.59
C GLU A 140 -24.07 0.82 -11.35
N MET A 141 -24.25 -0.48 -11.09
CA MET A 141 -23.52 -1.14 -10.02
C MET A 141 -22.03 -1.28 -10.35
N LEU A 142 -21.68 -1.67 -11.58
CA LEU A 142 -20.27 -1.79 -11.98
C LEU A 142 -19.52 -0.45 -11.80
N LYS A 143 -20.14 0.69 -12.12
CA LYS A 143 -19.55 2.03 -11.85
C LYS A 143 -19.33 2.34 -10.37
N VAL A 144 -20.06 1.70 -9.47
CA VAL A 144 -19.84 1.85 -8.02
C VAL A 144 -18.67 0.99 -7.56
N VAL A 145 -18.61 -0.26 -8.04
CA VAL A 145 -17.65 -1.27 -7.55
C VAL A 145 -16.44 -1.50 -8.46
N TRP A 146 -16.27 -0.75 -9.56
CA TRP A 146 -15.19 -1.00 -10.53
C TRP A 146 -13.81 -0.93 -9.87
N VAL A 147 -13.64 -0.06 -8.86
CA VAL A 147 -12.40 0.08 -8.10
C VAL A 147 -12.11 -1.20 -7.35
N SER A 148 -13.11 -1.78 -6.69
CA SER A 148 -12.99 -3.08 -6.01
C SER A 148 -12.62 -4.20 -6.98
N VAL A 149 -13.21 -4.22 -8.18
CA VAL A 149 -12.86 -5.22 -9.20
C VAL A 149 -11.43 -4.99 -9.71
N ALA A 150 -11.05 -3.75 -10.01
CA ALA A 150 -9.71 -3.40 -10.46
C ALA A 150 -8.65 -3.71 -9.39
N TYR A 151 -8.98 -3.52 -8.11
CA TYR A 151 -8.11 -3.81 -6.97
C TYR A 151 -7.68 -5.28 -6.89
N LEU A 152 -8.50 -6.20 -7.42
CA LEU A 152 -8.16 -7.63 -7.50
C LEU A 152 -6.92 -7.91 -8.36
N VAL A 153 -6.49 -7.00 -9.24
CA VAL A 153 -5.22 -7.16 -10.00
C VAL A 153 -4.02 -7.33 -9.06
N LEU A 154 -4.10 -6.76 -7.86
CA LEU A 154 -3.01 -6.78 -6.88
C LEU A 154 -2.84 -8.14 -6.21
N MET A 155 -3.83 -9.04 -6.30
CA MET A 155 -3.69 -10.41 -5.78
C MET A 155 -3.04 -11.34 -6.80
N ILE A 156 -3.17 -11.05 -8.09
CA ILE A 156 -2.66 -11.90 -9.16
C ILE A 156 -1.13 -11.77 -9.17
N PRO A 157 -0.36 -12.85 -8.98
CA PRO A 157 1.10 -12.79 -9.09
C PRO A 157 1.52 -12.46 -10.53
N TRP A 158 2.29 -11.38 -10.68
CA TRP A 158 2.76 -10.95 -11.98
C TRP A 158 3.92 -11.83 -12.45
N GLU A 159 3.97 -12.11 -13.75
CA GLU A 159 5.10 -12.82 -14.34
C GLU A 159 6.39 -12.02 -14.15
N THR A 160 7.47 -12.72 -13.82
CA THR A 160 8.77 -12.15 -13.41
C THR A 160 9.25 -11.06 -14.35
N LYS A 161 9.08 -11.22 -15.67
CA LYS A 161 9.48 -10.23 -16.66
C LYS A 161 8.84 -8.85 -16.44
N TYR A 162 7.52 -8.79 -16.22
CA TYR A 162 6.82 -7.51 -16.03
C TYR A 162 7.16 -6.91 -14.67
N TYR A 163 7.27 -7.77 -13.67
CA TYR A 163 7.66 -7.40 -12.32
C TYR A 163 9.07 -6.78 -12.27
N GLU A 164 10.07 -7.45 -12.84
CA GLU A 164 11.46 -7.01 -12.89
C GLU A 164 11.63 -5.72 -13.71
N GLY A 165 10.85 -5.56 -14.78
CA GLY A 165 10.86 -4.35 -15.60
C GLY A 165 10.50 -3.07 -14.84
N ILE A 166 9.67 -3.17 -13.79
CA ILE A 166 9.29 -2.03 -12.92
C ILE A 166 10.20 -1.96 -11.69
N ALA A 167 10.49 -3.12 -11.11
CA ALA A 167 11.27 -3.27 -9.89
C ALA A 167 12.72 -2.78 -10.03
N LEU A 168 13.41 -3.24 -11.06
CA LEU A 168 14.86 -3.07 -11.19
C LEU A 168 15.24 -1.58 -11.29
N PRO A 169 14.57 -0.74 -12.10
CA PRO A 169 14.85 0.70 -12.12
C PRO A 169 14.72 1.33 -10.73
N LEU A 170 13.62 1.07 -10.02
CA LEU A 170 13.38 1.64 -8.69
C LEU A 170 14.44 1.19 -7.67
N GLN A 171 14.83 -0.09 -7.71
CA GLN A 171 15.91 -0.62 -6.88
C GLN A 171 17.25 0.03 -7.18
N THR A 172 17.61 0.20 -8.47
CA THR A 172 18.88 0.84 -8.85
C THR A 172 18.94 2.30 -8.38
N MET A 173 17.81 3.02 -8.41
CA MET A 173 17.70 4.39 -7.90
C MET A 173 17.93 4.44 -6.38
N SER A 174 17.24 3.59 -5.62
CA SER A 174 17.42 3.50 -4.16
C SER A 174 18.84 3.08 -3.78
N ALA A 175 19.43 2.12 -4.51
CA ALA A 175 20.81 1.66 -4.31
C ALA A 175 21.84 2.78 -4.57
N ALA A 176 21.64 3.56 -5.63
CA ALA A 176 22.48 4.71 -5.94
C ALA A 176 22.39 5.78 -4.85
N ALA A 177 21.17 6.09 -4.39
CA ALA A 177 20.95 7.04 -3.31
C ALA A 177 21.62 6.57 -2.01
N ALA A 178 21.48 5.29 -1.66
CA ALA A 178 22.09 4.71 -0.47
C ALA A 178 23.62 4.77 -0.53
N ALA A 179 24.24 4.42 -1.66
CA ALA A 179 25.69 4.50 -1.83
C ALA A 179 26.22 5.93 -1.65
N ARG A 180 25.55 6.92 -2.25
CA ARG A 180 25.92 8.34 -2.11
C ARG A 180 25.74 8.84 -0.68
N PHE A 181 24.71 8.37 0.00
CA PHE A 181 24.47 8.73 1.40
C PHE A 181 25.53 8.13 2.33
N LEU A 182 25.90 6.86 2.14
CA LEU A 182 27.02 6.25 2.86
C LEU A 182 28.32 7.01 2.59
N ALA A 183 28.56 7.43 1.34
CA ALA A 183 29.71 8.27 1.01
C ALA A 183 29.71 9.60 1.79
N ALA A 184 28.54 10.24 1.91
CA ALA A 184 28.37 11.45 2.71
C ALA A 184 28.56 11.21 4.22
N LEU A 185 28.33 9.99 4.72
CA LEU A 185 28.62 9.58 6.09
C LEU A 185 30.11 9.25 6.34
N GLY A 186 30.96 9.40 5.32
CA GLY A 186 32.41 9.17 5.42
C GLY A 186 32.87 7.77 5.01
N TYR A 187 32.02 7.00 4.32
CA TYR A 187 32.49 5.79 3.62
C TYR A 187 33.23 6.21 2.34
N GLU A 188 34.35 5.56 2.06
CA GLU A 188 35.04 5.81 0.80
C GLU A 188 34.24 5.21 -0.37
N TYR A 189 33.78 6.06 -1.29
CA TYR A 189 33.06 5.62 -2.48
C TYR A 189 34.03 5.12 -3.53
N VAL A 190 33.95 3.84 -3.86
CA VAL A 190 34.80 3.22 -4.89
C VAL A 190 34.07 3.28 -6.24
N PRO A 191 34.70 3.88 -7.26
CA PRO A 191 34.14 3.88 -8.61
C PRO A 191 34.00 2.45 -9.16
N PRO A 192 32.91 2.13 -9.88
CA PRO A 192 32.71 0.79 -10.45
C PRO A 192 33.86 0.32 -11.34
N ASP A 193 34.45 1.24 -12.11
CA ASP A 193 35.51 0.95 -13.08
C ASP A 193 36.81 0.46 -12.42
N LEU A 194 36.97 0.74 -11.12
CA LEU A 194 38.14 0.38 -10.33
C LEU A 194 37.88 -0.84 -9.42
N SER A 195 36.69 -1.44 -9.43
CA SER A 195 36.28 -2.46 -8.43
C SER A 195 37.24 -3.65 -8.32
N GLN A 196 37.63 -4.22 -9.46
CA GLN A 196 38.51 -5.39 -9.55
C GLN A 196 39.94 -5.10 -9.10
N ALA A 197 40.41 -3.86 -9.33
CA ALA A 197 41.73 -3.41 -8.91
C ALA A 197 41.72 -3.00 -7.43
N TRP A 198 40.63 -2.36 -6.99
CA TRP A 198 40.41 -1.93 -5.62
C TRP A 198 40.43 -3.15 -4.70
N LEU A 199 39.55 -4.14 -4.90
CA LEU A 199 39.46 -5.36 -4.05
C LEU A 199 40.78 -6.14 -3.85
N ARG A 200 41.82 -5.89 -4.66
CA ARG A 200 43.12 -6.56 -4.60
C ARG A 200 44.18 -5.77 -3.82
N LEU A 201 43.92 -4.51 -3.47
CA LEU A 201 44.86 -3.66 -2.76
C LEU A 201 44.64 -3.76 -1.24
N PRO A 202 45.72 -3.74 -0.44
CA PRO A 202 45.60 -3.59 1.01
C PRO A 202 45.08 -2.17 1.31
N HIS A 203 43.82 -2.07 1.73
CA HIS A 203 43.19 -0.82 2.11
C HIS A 203 43.42 -0.56 3.61
N GLY A 204 43.81 0.67 3.95
CA GLY A 204 43.95 1.11 5.35
C GLY A 204 42.67 1.67 5.97
N LEU A 205 41.54 1.59 5.27
CA LEU A 205 40.25 2.13 5.70
C LEU A 205 39.24 0.99 5.84
N ASP A 206 38.72 0.81 7.05
CA ASP A 206 37.72 -0.22 7.36
C ASP A 206 36.33 0.05 6.75
N ARG A 207 36.11 1.24 6.15
CA ARG A 207 34.79 1.72 5.70
C ARG A 207 34.80 2.19 4.26
N TRP A 208 34.38 1.32 3.36
CA TRP A 208 34.25 1.61 1.93
C TRP A 208 32.92 1.07 1.39
N VAL A 209 32.46 1.66 0.29
CA VAL A 209 31.25 1.24 -0.42
C VAL A 209 31.49 1.25 -1.93
N LEU A 210 31.20 0.12 -2.56
CA LEU A 210 31.23 -0.05 -4.01
C LEU A 210 29.84 -0.49 -4.47
N ARG A 211 29.31 0.12 -5.54
CA ARG A 211 28.01 -0.26 -6.10
C ARG A 211 28.18 -0.80 -7.53
N GLU A 212 27.86 -2.08 -7.71
CA GLU A 212 27.78 -2.73 -9.02
C GLU A 212 26.33 -3.13 -9.30
N GLY A 213 25.63 -2.31 -10.08
CA GLY A 213 24.19 -2.49 -10.34
C GLY A 213 23.38 -2.46 -9.03
N ASN A 214 22.81 -3.62 -8.67
CA ASN A 214 22.06 -3.84 -7.43
C ASN A 214 22.86 -4.58 -6.34
N VAL A 215 24.15 -4.82 -6.54
CA VAL A 215 25.02 -5.35 -5.49
C VAL A 215 25.82 -4.20 -4.90
N MET A 216 25.78 -4.09 -3.58
CA MET A 216 26.59 -3.13 -2.83
C MET A 216 27.66 -3.91 -2.07
N HIS A 217 28.92 -3.73 -2.44
CA HIS A 217 30.04 -4.34 -1.74
C HIS A 217 30.48 -3.41 -0.61
N LEU A 218 30.51 -3.96 0.60
CA LEU A 218 31.02 -3.31 1.80
C LEU A 218 32.23 -4.08 2.34
N ALA A 219 32.94 -3.50 3.30
CA ALA A 219 34.04 -4.16 4.01
C ALA A 219 33.60 -5.47 4.69
N SER A 220 32.36 -5.52 5.16
CA SER A 220 31.73 -6.69 5.77
C SER A 220 31.31 -7.78 4.78
N GLY A 221 31.31 -7.50 3.47
CA GLY A 221 30.92 -8.43 2.42
C GLY A 221 29.92 -7.84 1.40
N PRO A 222 29.57 -8.62 0.35
CA PRO A 222 28.59 -8.21 -0.64
C PRO A 222 27.17 -8.24 -0.07
N LEU A 223 26.48 -7.09 -0.13
CA LEU A 223 25.06 -6.96 0.12
C LEU A 223 24.31 -6.93 -1.21
N ASN A 224 23.72 -8.05 -1.59
CA ASN A 224 22.86 -8.12 -2.78
C ASN A 224 21.55 -7.40 -2.47
N ILE A 225 21.37 -6.18 -2.96
CA ILE A 225 20.14 -5.39 -2.77
C ILE A 225 18.99 -6.07 -3.49
N ALA A 226 19.25 -6.67 -4.66
CA ALA A 226 18.22 -7.37 -5.39
C ALA A 226 17.69 -8.56 -4.60
N GLU A 227 18.50 -9.32 -3.84
CA GLU A 227 18.01 -10.42 -2.97
C GLU A 227 17.55 -9.91 -1.60
N ALA A 228 18.29 -9.00 -0.96
CA ALA A 228 17.98 -8.44 0.35
C ALA A 228 16.75 -7.51 0.33
N CYS A 229 16.44 -6.95 -0.85
CA CYS A 229 15.26 -6.14 -1.15
C CYS A 229 14.38 -6.75 -2.25
N SER A 230 14.66 -7.99 -2.71
CA SER A 230 13.80 -8.80 -3.63
C SER A 230 12.38 -8.94 -3.10
N GLY A 231 12.24 -8.72 -1.81
CA GLY A 231 11.00 -8.32 -1.19
C GLY A 231 10.47 -6.96 -1.69
N LEU A 232 10.15 -6.86 -2.99
CA LEU A 232 9.38 -5.79 -3.62
C LEU A 232 7.93 -5.69 -3.12
N HIS A 233 7.60 -6.45 -2.07
CA HIS A 233 6.46 -6.30 -1.17
C HIS A 233 6.01 -4.86 -1.03
N LEU A 234 6.97 -3.95 -0.80
CA LEU A 234 6.69 -2.58 -0.43
C LEU A 234 6.02 -1.85 -1.58
N LEU A 235 6.45 -2.01 -2.84
CA LEU A 235 5.80 -1.30 -3.95
C LEU A 235 4.34 -1.75 -4.13
N PHE A 236 4.09 -3.05 -4.24
CA PHE A 236 2.72 -3.54 -4.43
C PHE A 236 1.86 -3.35 -3.17
N ALA A 237 2.41 -3.52 -1.97
CA ALA A 237 1.70 -3.21 -0.73
C ALA A 237 1.43 -1.71 -0.57
N PHE A 238 2.33 -0.83 -1.01
CA PHE A 238 2.13 0.63 -0.96
C PHE A 238 1.14 1.08 -2.01
N VAL A 239 1.14 0.48 -3.21
CA VAL A 239 0.10 0.73 -4.22
C VAL A 239 -1.24 0.23 -3.68
N ALA A 240 -1.31 -0.97 -3.09
CA ALA A 240 -2.51 -1.50 -2.46
C ALA A 240 -3.03 -0.57 -1.36
N LEU A 241 -2.15 -0.19 -0.42
CA LEU A 241 -2.45 0.71 0.67
C LEU A 241 -2.83 2.11 0.17
N GLY A 242 -2.13 2.64 -0.82
CA GLY A 242 -2.37 3.94 -1.42
C GLY A 242 -3.71 4.01 -2.13
N VAL A 243 -4.07 2.98 -2.92
CA VAL A 243 -5.40 2.86 -3.52
C VAL A 243 -6.46 2.75 -2.44
N MET A 244 -6.23 1.93 -1.41
CA MET A 244 -7.16 1.84 -0.28
C MET A 244 -7.36 3.23 0.35
N MET A 245 -6.30 3.91 0.78
CA MET A 245 -6.34 5.23 1.41
C MET A 245 -7.02 6.28 0.53
N ALA A 246 -6.68 6.35 -0.77
CA ALA A 246 -7.29 7.27 -1.72
C ALA A 246 -8.82 7.10 -1.82
N TYR A 247 -9.32 5.88 -1.62
CA TYR A 247 -10.75 5.58 -1.67
C TYR A 247 -11.44 5.51 -0.30
N MET A 248 -10.70 5.34 0.79
CA MET A 248 -11.23 5.45 2.16
C MET A 248 -11.63 6.89 2.49
N TYR A 249 -10.89 7.87 1.98
CA TYR A 249 -11.15 9.27 2.22
C TYR A 249 -11.95 9.90 1.06
N ARG A 250 -12.96 10.70 1.40
CA ARG A 250 -13.74 11.48 0.41
C ARG A 250 -12.86 12.62 -0.12
N ARG A 251 -12.21 12.36 -1.25
CA ARG A 251 -11.22 13.23 -1.86
C ARG A 251 -11.52 13.44 -3.34
N ALA A 252 -11.13 14.60 -3.87
CA ALA A 252 -11.24 14.90 -5.28
C ALA A 252 -10.35 13.93 -6.10
N LEU A 253 -10.68 13.72 -7.38
CA LEU A 253 -9.93 12.77 -8.22
C LEU A 253 -8.44 13.13 -8.30
N TRP A 254 -8.11 14.43 -8.35
CA TRP A 254 -6.72 14.88 -8.42
C TRP A 254 -5.94 14.56 -7.13
N GLU A 255 -6.55 14.70 -5.94
CA GLU A 255 -5.93 14.35 -4.65
C GLU A 255 -5.65 12.84 -4.59
N ARG A 256 -6.60 12.03 -5.09
CA ARG A 256 -6.44 10.58 -5.18
C ARG A 256 -5.30 10.18 -6.11
N LEU A 257 -5.24 10.81 -7.29
CA LEU A 257 -4.17 10.58 -8.25
C LEU A 257 -2.82 11.04 -7.70
N LEU A 258 -2.78 12.14 -6.95
CA LEU A 258 -1.57 12.63 -6.29
C LEU A 258 -1.05 11.62 -5.25
N ILE A 259 -1.91 11.11 -4.37
CA ILE A 259 -1.56 10.07 -3.36
C ILE A 259 -1.12 8.76 -4.06
N MET A 260 -1.80 8.38 -5.13
CA MET A 260 -1.39 7.22 -5.91
C MET A 260 -0.04 7.44 -6.59
N ALA A 261 0.21 8.62 -7.14
CA ALA A 261 1.49 8.97 -7.75
C ALA A 261 2.62 9.07 -6.71
N SER A 262 2.34 9.57 -5.51
CA SER A 262 3.30 9.70 -4.41
C SER A 262 3.72 8.34 -3.83
N SER A 263 2.93 7.28 -4.04
CA SER A 263 3.31 5.92 -3.66
C SER A 263 4.66 5.48 -4.26
N VAL A 264 4.99 5.93 -5.47
CA VAL A 264 6.25 5.62 -6.15
C VAL A 264 7.47 6.28 -5.47
N PRO A 265 7.54 7.62 -5.29
CA PRO A 265 8.66 8.23 -4.57
C PRO A 265 8.73 7.77 -3.10
N ILE A 266 7.59 7.53 -2.44
CA ILE A 266 7.58 6.94 -1.09
C ILE A 266 8.22 5.54 -1.12
N ALA A 267 7.90 4.71 -2.11
CA ALA A 267 8.53 3.40 -2.28
C ALA A 267 10.04 3.50 -2.47
N ILE A 268 10.51 4.42 -3.33
CA ILE A 268 11.95 4.66 -3.56
C ILE A 268 12.62 5.09 -2.25
N PHE A 269 12.00 6.00 -1.49
CA PHE A 269 12.52 6.53 -0.23
C PHE A 269 12.59 5.46 0.86
N CYS A 270 11.50 4.72 1.11
CA CYS A 270 11.50 3.61 2.06
C CYS A 270 12.55 2.57 1.68
N ASN A 271 12.71 2.26 0.39
CA ASN A 271 13.73 1.34 -0.08
C ASN A 271 15.16 1.89 0.09
N PHE A 272 15.37 3.21 -0.10
CA PHE A 272 16.63 3.88 0.21
C PHE A 272 16.99 3.76 1.70
N VAL A 273 16.05 4.06 2.60
CA VAL A 273 16.23 3.94 4.05
C VAL A 273 16.56 2.50 4.41
N ARG A 274 15.84 1.53 3.83
CA ARG A 274 16.09 0.10 4.01
C ARG A 274 17.52 -0.30 3.68
N VAL A 275 17.98 0.01 2.46
CA VAL A 275 19.31 -0.36 1.99
C VAL A 275 20.39 0.26 2.86
N THR A 276 20.22 1.55 3.21
CA THR A 276 21.14 2.28 4.07
C THR A 276 21.24 1.63 5.45
N LEU A 277 20.10 1.32 6.08
CA LEU A 277 20.09 0.67 7.39
C LEU A 277 20.73 -0.71 7.36
N MET A 278 20.49 -1.51 6.30
CA MET A 278 21.12 -2.84 6.14
C MET A 278 22.63 -2.74 5.91
N ALA A 279 23.09 -1.71 5.19
CA ALA A 279 24.51 -1.44 5.02
C ALA A 279 25.19 -1.05 6.35
N LEU A 280 24.62 -0.09 7.08
CA LEU A 280 25.13 0.34 8.38
C LEU A 280 25.07 -0.77 9.44
N ALA A 281 24.06 -1.63 9.35
CA ALA A 281 23.91 -2.83 10.16
C ALA A 281 25.09 -3.78 9.96
N SER A 282 25.42 -4.04 8.70
CA SER A 282 26.45 -5.00 8.28
C SER A 282 27.85 -4.53 8.66
N ASP A 283 28.08 -3.23 8.67
CA ASP A 283 29.36 -2.59 9.04
C ASP A 283 29.58 -2.49 10.57
N GLY A 284 28.70 -3.05 11.40
CA GLY A 284 28.86 -3.09 12.86
C GLY A 284 28.55 -1.79 13.61
N LEU A 285 28.41 -0.67 12.91
CA LEU A 285 28.15 0.68 13.47
C LEU A 285 26.87 0.75 14.32
N PHE A 286 25.85 -0.04 13.96
CA PHE A 286 24.62 -0.23 14.75
C PHE A 286 24.63 -1.49 15.62
N PHE A 287 25.37 -2.53 15.26
CA PHE A 287 25.38 -3.79 15.99
C PHE A 287 26.08 -3.64 17.35
N GLU A 288 27.25 -3.00 17.40
CA GLU A 288 27.99 -2.83 18.66
C GLU A 288 27.32 -1.81 19.60
N ARG A 289 26.90 -0.66 19.09
CA ARG A 289 26.21 0.38 19.88
C ARG A 289 24.79 -0.02 20.28
N GLY A 290 24.12 -0.80 19.43
CA GLY A 290 22.79 -1.32 19.64
C GLY A 290 22.73 -2.48 20.62
N ALA A 291 23.64 -3.44 20.51
CA ALA A 291 23.77 -4.53 21.47
C ALA A 291 24.17 -4.00 22.86
N ALA A 292 25.02 -2.96 22.91
CA ALA A 292 25.38 -2.28 24.15
C ALA A 292 24.20 -1.52 24.80
N ALA A 293 23.29 -0.93 24.01
CA ALA A 293 22.13 -0.20 24.52
C ALA A 293 20.92 -1.09 24.84
N ALA A 294 20.73 -2.20 24.11
CA ALA A 294 19.53 -3.05 24.19
C ALA A 294 19.72 -4.32 25.06
N GLY A 295 20.95 -4.62 25.52
CA GLY A 295 21.25 -5.77 26.37
C GLY A 295 20.99 -7.14 25.72
N SER A 296 20.63 -7.19 24.43
CA SER A 296 20.50 -8.41 23.65
C SER A 296 20.98 -8.16 22.21
N PRO A 297 21.65 -9.13 21.57
CA PRO A 297 22.29 -8.94 20.27
C PRO A 297 21.33 -9.13 19.07
N THR A 298 20.02 -9.11 19.29
CA THR A 298 19.03 -9.42 18.23
C THR A 298 18.31 -8.18 17.72
N TRP A 299 18.34 -8.00 16.40
CA TRP A 299 17.64 -6.94 15.64
C TRP A 299 16.12 -6.85 15.94
N SER A 300 15.52 -7.92 16.47
CA SER A 300 14.12 -7.98 16.92
C SER A 300 13.79 -7.02 18.08
N ALA A 301 14.76 -6.44 18.78
CA ALA A 301 14.50 -5.47 19.86
C ALA A 301 14.02 -4.09 19.36
N TYR A 302 14.31 -3.73 18.10
CA TYR A 302 13.97 -2.41 17.54
C TYR A 302 12.52 -2.31 17.06
N VAL A 303 11.91 -3.43 16.67
CA VAL A 303 10.56 -3.49 16.07
C VAL A 303 9.44 -3.33 17.12
N PRO A 304 9.54 -3.93 18.33
CA PRO A 304 8.61 -3.67 19.42
C PRO A 304 8.67 -2.22 19.88
N GLY A 305 9.84 -1.58 19.99
CA GLY A 305 9.93 -0.21 20.53
C GLY A 305 9.15 0.83 19.72
N PHE A 306 9.17 0.74 18.39
CA PHE A 306 8.43 1.66 17.51
C PHE A 306 6.92 1.33 17.43
N ALA A 307 6.57 0.04 17.42
CA ALA A 307 5.18 -0.41 17.47
C ALA A 307 4.52 -0.16 18.85
N TRP A 308 5.29 -0.29 19.93
CA TRP A 308 4.88 -0.09 21.32
C TRP A 308 4.54 1.38 21.59
N GLY A 309 5.34 2.33 21.10
CA GLY A 309 5.03 3.75 21.16
C GLY A 309 3.76 4.16 20.40
N TRP A 310 3.30 3.34 19.44
CA TRP A 310 2.05 3.57 18.71
C TRP A 310 0.84 2.86 19.34
N ILE A 311 1.05 1.68 19.95
CA ILE A 311 0.02 0.90 20.66
C ILE A 311 -0.34 1.51 22.01
N GLU A 312 0.61 2.12 22.73
CA GLU A 312 0.33 2.88 23.95
C GLU A 312 -0.61 4.09 23.70
N GLY A 313 -0.74 4.53 22.45
CA GLY A 313 -1.71 5.56 22.04
C GLY A 313 -3.13 5.05 21.74
N ALA A 314 -3.39 3.74 21.70
CA ALA A 314 -4.64 3.19 21.14
C ALA A 314 -5.41 2.16 21.99
N GLY A 315 -4.96 1.80 23.20
CA GLY A 315 -5.76 1.09 24.20
C GLY A 315 -6.52 -0.18 23.75
N VAL A 316 -5.82 -1.31 23.50
CA VAL A 316 -6.46 -2.62 23.25
C VAL A 316 -5.62 -3.76 23.87
N PRO A 317 -5.97 -4.35 25.04
CA PRO A 317 -5.00 -5.21 25.76
C PRO A 317 -5.05 -6.74 25.54
N GLU A 318 -6.11 -7.40 25.07
CA GLU A 318 -6.23 -8.85 25.34
C GLU A 318 -5.90 -9.82 24.18
N LYS A 319 -5.79 -9.34 22.92
CA LYS A 319 -5.40 -10.21 21.78
C LYS A 319 -3.91 -10.16 21.41
N LEU A 320 -3.11 -9.37 22.15
CA LEU A 320 -1.68 -9.17 21.89
C LEU A 320 -0.75 -10.25 22.48
N ALA A 321 -1.26 -11.14 23.33
CA ALA A 321 -0.46 -12.20 23.93
C ALA A 321 0.07 -13.23 22.90
N ALA A 322 -0.70 -13.51 21.83
CA ALA A 322 -0.26 -14.39 20.74
C ALA A 322 0.77 -13.69 19.81
N LEU A 323 0.66 -12.37 19.64
CA LEU A 323 1.63 -11.55 18.89
C LEU A 323 2.97 -11.43 19.63
N ARG A 324 2.94 -11.41 20.97
CA ARG A 324 4.12 -11.40 21.84
C ARG A 324 5.02 -12.61 21.59
N GLU A 325 4.45 -13.78 21.35
CA GLU A 325 5.21 -15.02 21.11
C GLU A 325 5.87 -15.05 19.72
N ILE A 326 5.19 -14.49 18.71
CA ILE A 326 5.70 -14.37 17.32
C ILE A 326 6.84 -13.35 17.24
N VAL A 327 6.74 -12.25 17.98
CA VAL A 327 7.73 -11.16 17.98
C VAL A 327 8.98 -11.51 18.79
N LEU A 328 8.84 -12.36 19.82
CA LEU A 328 9.93 -12.76 20.72
C LEU A 328 10.73 -13.98 20.25
N ASN A 329 10.43 -14.57 19.09
CA ASN A 329 11.16 -15.72 18.55
C ASN A 329 11.98 -15.30 17.30
N PRO A 330 13.21 -14.77 17.46
CA PRO A 330 13.92 -14.02 16.41
C PRO A 330 14.69 -14.90 15.43
N GLU A 331 14.89 -16.19 15.74
CA GLU A 331 15.66 -17.11 14.90
C GLU A 331 14.96 -17.43 13.57
N SER A 332 13.67 -17.08 13.43
CA SER A 332 12.86 -17.53 12.30
C SER A 332 12.80 -16.56 11.12
N TYR A 333 12.65 -15.23 11.28
CA TYR A 333 12.37 -14.31 10.14
C TYR A 333 12.77 -12.83 10.33
N PRO A 334 14.06 -12.47 10.44
CA PRO A 334 14.50 -11.07 10.63
C PRO A 334 14.12 -10.11 9.47
N HIS A 335 13.94 -10.64 8.26
CA HIS A 335 13.61 -9.87 7.06
C HIS A 335 12.12 -9.43 7.00
N GLN A 336 11.20 -10.12 7.68
CA GLN A 336 9.76 -9.80 7.63
C GLN A 336 9.41 -8.61 8.52
N ALA A 337 9.99 -8.54 9.72
CA ALA A 337 9.77 -7.47 10.68
C ALA A 337 10.16 -6.08 10.11
N PHE A 338 11.24 -6.04 9.33
CA PHE A 338 11.67 -4.84 8.62
C PHE A 338 10.67 -4.38 7.54
N GLY A 339 10.03 -5.33 6.85
CA GLY A 339 8.97 -5.05 5.86
C GLY A 339 7.78 -4.34 6.49
N PHE A 340 7.32 -4.79 7.66
CA PHE A 340 6.24 -4.13 8.40
C PHE A 340 6.59 -2.72 8.87
N LEU A 341 7.83 -2.49 9.32
CA LEU A 341 8.30 -1.15 9.69
C LEU A 341 8.24 -0.19 8.51
N MET A 342 8.71 -0.62 7.34
CA MET A 342 8.67 0.19 6.12
C MET A 342 7.22 0.46 5.66
N LEU A 343 6.30 -0.50 5.86
CA LEU A 343 4.87 -0.30 5.61
C LEU A 343 4.26 0.73 6.55
N GLY A 344 4.63 0.70 7.84
CA GLY A 344 4.24 1.73 8.80
C GLY A 344 4.78 3.12 8.43
N LEU A 345 6.05 3.21 8.00
CA LEU A 345 6.65 4.45 7.53
C LEU A 345 5.92 5.01 6.29
N ALA A 346 5.63 4.16 5.30
CA ALA A 346 4.90 4.59 4.11
C ALA A 346 3.49 5.07 4.45
N PHE A 347 2.77 4.37 5.33
CA PHE A 347 1.47 4.80 5.81
C PHE A 347 1.53 6.17 6.51
N LEU A 348 2.55 6.40 7.34
CA LEU A 348 2.77 7.67 8.02
C LEU A 348 3.04 8.80 7.01
N LEU A 349 3.90 8.57 6.02
CA LEU A 349 4.22 9.55 4.98
C LEU A 349 2.99 9.91 4.16
N MET A 350 2.20 8.92 3.73
CA MET A 350 0.93 9.14 3.03
C MET A 350 -0.09 9.89 3.90
N SER A 351 -0.14 9.59 5.20
CA SER A 351 -1.02 10.28 6.15
C SER A 351 -0.60 11.73 6.38
N LEU A 352 0.71 12.00 6.40
CA LEU A 352 1.26 13.35 6.50
C LEU A 352 0.96 14.16 5.24
N GLU A 353 1.11 13.56 4.06
CA GLU A 353 0.76 14.17 2.77
C GLU A 353 -0.72 14.58 2.73
N LEU A 354 -1.61 13.69 3.17
CA LEU A 354 -3.04 14.00 3.31
C LEU A 354 -3.30 15.23 4.19
N ARG A 355 -2.62 15.30 5.35
CA ARG A 355 -2.75 16.45 6.26
C ARG A 355 -2.16 17.73 5.67
N LEU A 356 -1.10 17.62 4.88
CA LEU A 356 -0.48 18.76 4.20
C LEU A 356 -1.42 19.33 3.12
N ILE A 357 -2.04 18.45 2.32
CA ILE A 357 -3.07 18.84 1.35
C ILE A 357 -4.22 19.56 2.06
N ASP A 358 -4.70 19.03 3.19
CA ASP A 358 -5.73 19.68 4.00
C ASP A 358 -5.29 21.09 4.46
N SER A 359 -4.06 21.25 4.94
CA SER A 359 -3.57 22.57 5.38
C SER A 359 -3.46 23.59 4.25
N LEU A 360 -3.06 23.16 3.05
CA LEU A 360 -2.90 24.05 1.89
C LEU A 360 -4.25 24.52 1.35
N LEU A 361 -5.25 23.63 1.32
CA LEU A 361 -6.60 23.99 0.85
C LEU A 361 -7.32 24.91 1.85
N VAL A 362 -7.09 24.75 3.16
CA VAL A 362 -7.63 25.65 4.19
C VAL A 362 -7.03 27.06 4.11
N GLU A 363 -5.77 27.20 3.66
CA GLU A 363 -5.16 28.51 3.44
C GLU A 363 -5.72 29.25 2.22
N GLU A 364 -6.12 28.54 1.15
CA GLU A 364 -6.77 29.18 -0.02
C GLU A 364 -8.20 29.66 0.26
N GLU A 365 -8.94 29.04 1.18
CA GLU A 365 -10.29 29.47 1.55
C GLU A 365 -10.34 30.66 2.53
N LYS A 366 -9.20 31.11 3.08
CA LYS A 366 -9.19 32.36 3.87
C LYS A 366 -9.44 33.55 2.94
N PRO A 367 -10.49 34.35 3.15
CA PRO A 367 -10.72 35.53 2.34
C PRO A 367 -9.55 36.49 2.51
N LYS A 368 -9.11 37.10 1.40
CA LYS A 368 -8.21 38.26 1.39
C LYS A 368 -8.93 39.46 2.03
N GLU A 369 -9.18 39.42 3.32
CA GLU A 369 -9.61 40.59 4.09
C GLU A 369 -8.37 41.42 4.42
N GLY A 370 -8.27 42.59 3.79
CA GLY A 370 -7.29 43.61 4.15
C GLY A 370 -6.61 44.31 2.97
N GLY A 371 -7.38 44.73 1.95
CA GLY A 371 -6.83 45.43 0.80
C GLY A 371 -7.79 46.45 0.18
N ALA A 372 -8.12 47.52 0.90
CA ALA A 372 -8.57 48.83 0.39
C ALA A 372 -8.84 49.74 1.61
N ALA A 373 -8.56 51.04 1.69
CA ALA A 373 -7.74 52.03 0.99
C ALA A 373 -7.81 53.29 1.92
N PRO A 374 -6.87 54.25 1.87
CA PRO A 374 -6.90 55.41 2.77
C PRO A 374 -7.98 56.40 2.31
N SER A 375 -8.96 56.71 3.16
CA SER A 375 -9.89 57.81 2.94
C SER A 375 -9.25 59.13 3.39
N GLY A 376 -8.79 59.93 2.42
CA GLY A 376 -8.56 61.36 2.59
C GLY A 376 -9.79 62.19 2.21
N ALA A 377 -9.80 63.43 2.68
CA ALA A 377 -10.80 64.52 2.58
C ALA A 377 -11.99 64.38 3.54
N GLY A 378 -12.30 65.31 4.45
CA GLY A 378 -11.99 66.75 4.51
C GLY A 378 -13.20 67.56 4.03
N ALA A 379 -14.09 67.91 4.95
CA ALA A 379 -14.98 69.08 4.95
C ALA A 379 -15.72 69.16 6.30
#